data_AF-A0A2E8LJC9-F1
#
_entry.id   AF-A0A2E8LJC9-F1
#
_cell.length_a   1.000
_cell.length_b   1.000
_cell.length_c   1.000
_cell.angle_alpha   90.00
_cell.angle_beta   90.00
_cell.angle_gamma   90.00
#
_symmetry.space_group_name_H-M   'P 1'
#
loop_
_entity.id
_entity.type
_entity.pdbx_description
1 polymer ?
#
loop_
_entity_poly.entity_id
_entity_poly.type
_entity_poly.pdbx_seq_one_letter_code
_entity_poly.pdbx_strand_id
1 'polypeptide(L)' 'MDIHEYQAKSLLAEVGVPIPVGGLAYSPEQATYRATEIGGGAWVVKAQVHTGGRGKAGGIRVCQSEQEVWE' A
#
# COMPACT_ATOMS: atom_id res chain seq x y z
N MET A 1 19.93 -9.66 2.11
CA MET A 1 19.39 -8.31 2.34
C MET A 1 17.98 -8.35 1.83
N ASP A 2 17.01 -7.98 2.67
CA ASP A 2 15.60 -7.98 2.30
C ASP A 2 15.20 -6.60 1.76
N ILE A 3 14.12 -6.55 0.98
CA ILE A 3 13.52 -5.32 0.47
C ILE A 3 12.04 -5.26 0.86
N HIS A 4 11.47 -4.06 0.89
CA HIS A 4 10.06 -3.85 1.17
C HIS A 4 9.16 -4.26 -0.02
N GLU A 5 7.88 -4.51 0.25
CA GLU A 5 6.89 -4.86 -0.78
C GLU A 5 6.81 -3.81 -1.89
N TYR A 6 6.85 -2.51 -1.55
CA TYR A 6 6.79 -1.45 -2.56
C TYR A 6 8.03 -1.46 -3.50
N GLN A 7 9.22 -1.78 -2.98
CA GLN A 7 10.44 -1.86 -3.80
C GLN A 7 10.39 -3.06 -4.74
N ALA A 8 9.96 -4.22 -4.23
CA ALA A 8 9.77 -5.41 -5.04
C ALA A 8 8.75 -5.16 -6.17
N LYS A 9 7.66 -4.44 -5.88
CA LYS A 9 6.68 -4.02 -6.88
C LYS A 9 7.29 -3.12 -7.96
N SER A 10 8.09 -2.12 -7.59
CA SER A 10 8.77 -1.28 -8.57
C SER A 10 9.67 -2.09 -9.52
N LEU A 11 10.48 -3.01 -8.98
CA LEU A 11 11.34 -3.88 -9.78
C LEU A 11 10.54 -4.80 -10.71
N LEU A 12 9.40 -5.33 -10.24
CA LEU A 12 8.50 -6.15 -11.07
C LEU A 12 7.88 -5.33 -12.21
N ALA A 13 7.46 -4.09 -11.93
CA ALA A 13 6.90 -3.20 -12.94
C ALA A 13 7.94 -2.83 -14.02
N GLU A 14 9.21 -2.62 -13.64
CA GLU A 14 10.31 -2.31 -14.57
C GLU A 14 10.51 -3.41 -15.64
N VAL A 15 10.20 -4.67 -15.31
CA VAL A 15 10.28 -5.81 -16.23
C VAL A 15 8.93 -6.19 -16.87
N GLY A 16 7.91 -5.35 -16.71
CA GLY A 16 6.60 -5.51 -17.34
C GLY A 16 5.64 -6.46 -16.64
N VAL A 17 5.91 -6.87 -15.39
CA VAL A 17 4.96 -7.65 -14.60
C VAL A 17 3.83 -6.72 -14.12
N PRO A 18 2.55 -7.06 -14.38
CA PRO A 18 1.43 -6.22 -13.93
C PRO A 18 1.35 -6.23 -12.41
N ILE A 19 1.27 -5.03 -11.82
CA ILE A 19 1.12 -4.83 -10.38
C ILE A 19 -0.12 -3.97 -10.09
N PRO A 20 -0.73 -4.09 -8.89
CA PRO A 20 -1.74 -3.15 -8.46
C PRO A 20 -1.16 -1.73 -8.36
N VAL A 21 -1.93 -0.73 -8.82
CA VAL A 21 -1.59 0.68 -8.65
C VAL A 21 -1.51 1.00 -7.15
N GLY A 22 -0.48 1.74 -6.76
CA GLY A 22 -0.23 2.07 -5.36
C GLY A 22 0.94 3.03 -5.21
N GLY A 23 1.22 3.41 -3.97
CA GLY A 23 2.34 4.28 -3.64
C GLY A 23 2.75 4.13 -2.19
N LEU A 24 3.97 4.61 -1.88
CA LEU A 24 4.43 4.74 -0.51
C LEU A 24 3.82 6.01 0.11
N ALA A 25 3.44 5.91 1.38
CA ALA A 25 2.96 7.02 2.19
C ALA A 25 3.67 6.98 3.55
N TYR A 26 4.12 8.14 4.01
CA TYR A 26 4.82 8.30 5.30
C TYR A 26 3.94 8.94 6.38
N SER A 27 2.72 9.36 6.02
CA SER A 27 1.75 9.94 6.94
C SER A 27 0.31 9.64 6.47
N PRO A 28 -0.69 9.76 7.35
CA PRO A 28 -2.11 9.65 6.99
C PRO A 28 -2.51 10.57 5.83
N GLU A 29 -2.05 11.82 5.83
CA GLU A 29 -2.31 12.81 4.78
C GLU A 29 -1.83 12.30 3.42
N GLN A 30 -0.61 11.75 3.38
CA GLN A 30 -0.06 11.18 2.15
C GLN A 30 -0.84 9.95 1.72
N ALA A 31 -1.26 9.09 2.65
CA ALA A 31 -2.05 7.90 2.34
C ALA A 31 -3.40 8.26 1.72
N THR A 32 -4.10 9.25 2.30
CA THR A 32 -5.36 9.76 1.77
C THR A 32 -5.17 10.40 0.39
N TYR A 33 -4.16 11.26 0.21
CA TYR A 33 -3.85 11.83 -1.10
C TYR A 33 -3.61 10.76 -2.17
N ARG A 34 -2.84 9.71 -1.83
CA ARG A 34 -2.61 8.56 -2.72
C ARG A 34 -3.90 7.82 -3.05
N ALA A 35 -4.78 7.61 -2.07
CA ALA A 35 -6.08 6.98 -2.31
C ALA A 35 -6.91 7.79 -3.32
N THR A 36 -6.94 9.12 -3.17
CA THR A 36 -7.59 10.02 -4.13
C THR A 36 -6.97 9.95 -5.52
N GLU A 37 -5.61 9.93 -5.64
CA GLU A 37 -4.91 9.77 -6.92
C GLU A 37 -5.22 8.44 -7.61
N ILE A 38 -5.30 7.35 -6.84
CA ILE A 38 -5.61 6.00 -7.35
C ILE A 38 -7.08 5.92 -7.80
N GLY A 39 -7.97 6.63 -7.11
CA GLY A 39 -9.42 6.56 -7.32
C GLY A 39 -10.00 5.19 -6.95
N GLY A 40 -11.27 4.97 -7.30
CA GLY A 40 -12.01 3.75 -6.98
C GLY A 40 -12.85 3.88 -5.71
N GLY A 41 -13.25 2.75 -5.13
CA GLY A 41 -14.13 2.69 -3.95
C GLY A 41 -13.59 1.84 -2.80
N ALA A 42 -12.37 1.30 -2.94
CA ALA A 42 -11.68 0.60 -1.87
C ALA A 42 -10.17 0.59 -2.11
N TRP A 43 -9.41 0.64 -1.02
CA TRP A 43 -7.95 0.64 -1.02
C TRP A 43 -7.41 -0.36 0.00
N VAL A 44 -6.15 -0.72 -0.13
CA VAL A 44 -5.47 -1.58 0.85
C VAL A 44 -4.29 -0.84 1.45
N VAL A 45 -4.40 -0.47 2.72
CA VAL A 45 -3.30 0.13 3.48
C VAL A 45 -2.46 -0.99 4.08
N LYS A 46 -1.15 -0.97 3.82
CA LYS A 46 -0.23 -2.05 4.21
C LYS A 46 1.02 -1.50 4.89
N ALA A 47 1.25 -1.90 6.12
CA ALA A 47 2.51 -1.68 6.81
C ALA A 47 3.68 -2.22 5.97
N GLN A 48 4.74 -1.41 5.82
CA GLN A 48 5.96 -1.80 5.11
C GLN A 48 7.02 -2.26 6.11
N VAL A 49 7.13 -3.57 6.29
CA VAL A 49 8.17 -4.24 7.10
C VAL A 49 8.70 -5.45 6.33
N HIS A 50 9.93 -5.89 6.62
CA HIS A 50 10.53 -7.04 5.94
C HIS A 50 9.87 -8.37 6.35
N THR A 51 9.35 -8.46 7.58
CA THR A 51 8.74 -9.68 8.10
C THR A 51 7.37 -9.94 7.48
N GLY A 52 7.05 -11.22 7.28
CA GLY A 52 5.70 -11.69 6.95
C GLY A 52 4.69 -11.55 8.11
N GLY A 53 3.49 -12.10 7.94
CA GLY A 53 2.48 -12.16 9.00
C GLY A 53 1.68 -10.86 9.24
N ARG A 54 1.95 -9.79 8.48
CA ARG A 54 1.30 -8.47 8.60
C ARG A 54 -0.23 -8.54 8.65
N GLY A 55 -0.86 -9.38 7.82
CA GLY A 55 -2.32 -9.53 7.82
C GLY A 55 -2.88 -10.06 9.12
N LYS A 56 -2.22 -11.04 9.75
CA LYS A 56 -2.62 -11.57 11.06
C LYS A 56 -2.37 -10.57 12.20
N ALA A 57 -1.36 -9.71 12.05
CA ALA A 57 -1.00 -8.69 13.03
C ALA A 57 -1.80 -7.38 12.88
N GLY A 58 -2.75 -7.30 11.94
CA GLY A 58 -3.53 -6.07 11.68
C GLY A 58 -2.79 -5.00 10.87
N GLY A 59 -1.59 -5.29 10.37
CA GLY A 59 -0.80 -4.39 9.51
C GLY A 59 -1.24 -4.36 8.04
N ILE A 60 -2.38 -4.97 7.71
CA ILE A 60 -3.01 -4.89 6.39
C ILE A 60 -4.50 -4.61 6.63
N ARG A 61 -5.00 -3.50 6.10
CA ARG A 61 -6.40 -3.07 6.21
C ARG A 61 -6.98 -2.82 4.83
N VAL A 62 -8.21 -3.26 4.61
CA VAL A 62 -9.02 -2.86 3.45
C VAL A 62 -9.85 -1.68 3.90
N CYS A 63 -9.75 -0.56 3.20
CA CYS A 63 -10.42 0.68 3.52
C CYS A 63 -11.44 1.00 2.43
N GLN A 64 -12.68 1.29 2.79
CA GLN A 64 -13.78 1.60 1.85
C GLN A 64 -14.07 3.10 1.73
N SER A 65 -13.32 3.93 2.46
CA SER A 65 -13.43 5.38 2.45
C SER A 65 -12.08 6.04 2.70
N GLU A 66 -11.93 7.31 2.31
CA GLU A 66 -10.75 8.12 2.62
C GLU A 66 -10.54 8.31 4.14
N GLN A 67 -11.64 8.36 4.90
CA GLN A 67 -11.64 8.38 6.36
C GLN A 67 -10.96 7.12 6.93
N GLU A 68 -11.32 5.94 6.45
CA GLU A 68 -10.70 4.68 6.87
C GLU A 68 -9.23 4.55 6.46
N VAL A 69 -8.78 5.28 5.42
CA VAL A 69 -7.38 5.35 5.02
C VAL A 69 -6.57 6.25 5.98
N TRP A 70 -7.20 7.31 6.48
CA TRP A 70 -6.58 8.24 7.42
C TRP A 70 -6.39 7.64 8.82
N GLU A 71 -7.39 6.91 9.31
CA GLU A 71 -7.37 6.19 10.60
C GLU A 71 -6.45 4.97 10.58
#